data_AF-A0A2R7T0P8-F1
#
_entry.id   AF-A0A2R7T0P8-F1
#
_cell.length_a   1.000
_cell.length_b   1.000
_cell.length_c   1.000
_cell.angle_alpha   90.00
_cell.angle_beta   90.00
_cell.angle_gamma   90.00
#
_symmetry.space_group_name_H-M   'P 1'
#
loop_
_entity.id
_entity.type
_entity.pdbx_description
1 polymer ?
#
loop_
_entity_poly.entity_id
_entity_poly.type
_entity_poly.pdbx_seq_one_letter_code
_entity_poly.pdbx_strand_id
1 'polypeptide(L)'
;MSHASPLRIRPSTDADLPAIQAIYAHAVTHGTGTFETEEPSVEEMGRRRAEVLGRQLPWLVAERDGVLLGYAYANYFRPRLAYRFCVEDSIYLAPAAQGQGVGRLLLAELIVRCEAAGARQMLAVIGDAANAGSIG
;
A
#
# COMPACT_ATOMS: atom_id res chain seq x y z
N MET A 1 10.05 25.09 -20.11
CA MET A 1 8.96 24.15 -19.76
C MET A 1 9.55 23.16 -18.78
N SER A 2 9.13 23.18 -17.51
CA SER A 2 9.64 22.24 -16.51
C SER A 2 9.03 20.87 -16.80
N HIS A 3 9.85 19.88 -17.17
CA HIS A 3 9.40 18.50 -17.25
C HIS A 3 9.23 17.99 -15.82
N ALA A 4 7.97 17.80 -15.39
CA ALA A 4 7.69 17.10 -14.15
C ALA A 4 8.33 15.70 -14.22
N SER A 5 9.04 15.30 -13.17
CA SER A 5 9.68 13.98 -13.16
C SER A 5 8.63 12.87 -13.29
N PRO A 6 8.96 11.74 -13.94
CA PRO A 6 8.04 10.63 -14.06
C PRO A 6 7.69 10.07 -12.68
N LEU A 7 6.47 9.54 -12.53
CA LEU A 7 6.11 8.74 -11.37
C LEU A 7 6.99 7.50 -11.33
N ARG A 8 7.59 7.21 -10.18
CA ARG A 8 8.39 6.01 -9.96
C ARG A 8 7.75 5.14 -8.89
N ILE A 9 7.54 3.87 -9.21
CA ILE A 9 7.15 2.84 -8.22
C ILE A 9 8.38 1.99 -7.93
N ARG A 10 8.66 1.79 -6.63
CA ARG A 10 9.85 1.06 -6.18
C ARG A 10 9.59 0.34 -4.85
N PRO A 11 10.42 -0.66 -4.48
CA PRO A 11 10.46 -1.12 -3.10
C PRO A 11 10.62 0.05 -2.12
N SER A 12 9.90 -0.02 -1.00
CA SER A 12 10.13 0.88 0.12
C SER A 12 11.48 0.61 0.78
N THR A 13 12.01 1.61 1.46
CA THR A 13 13.22 1.62 2.26
C THR A 13 12.91 2.18 3.65
N ASP A 14 13.84 2.07 4.59
CA ASP A 14 13.62 2.59 5.95
C ASP A 14 13.48 4.12 5.96
N ALA A 15 14.10 4.81 5.00
CA ALA A 15 13.96 6.26 4.82
C ALA A 15 12.54 6.70 4.45
N ASP A 16 11.70 5.79 3.94
CA ASP A 16 10.32 6.09 3.56
C ASP A 16 9.35 5.99 4.75
N LEU A 17 9.75 5.36 5.86
CA LEU A 17 8.86 5.06 6.99
C LEU A 17 8.16 6.28 7.60
N PRO A 18 8.82 7.44 7.79
CA PRO A 18 8.13 8.63 8.29
C PRO A 18 7.00 9.10 7.35
N ALA A 19 7.22 9.06 6.03
CA ALA A 19 6.20 9.46 5.06
C ALA A 19 5.07 8.43 4.94
N ILE A 20 5.40 7.13 4.99
CA ILE A 20 4.43 6.03 5.03
C ILE A 20 3.52 6.17 6.26
N GLN A 21 4.11 6.43 7.43
CA GLN A 21 3.37 6.62 8.67
C GLN A 21 2.43 7.83 8.58
N ALA A 22 2.90 8.97 8.06
CA ALA A 22 2.07 10.17 7.91
C ALA A 22 0.88 9.94 6.97
N ILE A 23 1.07 9.21 5.86
CA ILE A 23 -0.02 8.84 4.94
C ILE A 23 -1.03 7.93 5.65
N TYR A 24 -0.56 6.96 6.42
CA TYR A 24 -1.44 6.04 7.14
C TYR A 24 -2.20 6.73 8.28
N ALA A 25 -1.53 7.58 9.06
CA ALA A 25 -2.13 8.37 10.12
C ALA A 25 -3.28 9.24 9.61
N HIS A 26 -3.11 9.87 8.44
CA HIS A 26 -4.21 10.58 7.78
C HIS A 26 -5.38 9.65 7.44
N ALA A 27 -5.11 8.44 6.94
CA ALA A 27 -6.16 7.47 6.61
C ALA A 27 -6.93 6.99 7.85
N VAL A 28 -6.26 6.79 8.98
CA VAL A 28 -6.88 6.46 10.29
C VAL A 28 -7.82 7.57 10.75
N THR A 29 -7.38 8.83 10.66
CA THR A 29 -8.10 9.97 11.24
C THR A 29 -9.20 10.54 10.35
N HIS A 30 -9.10 10.39 9.03
CA HIS A 30 -9.98 11.07 8.07
C HIS A 30 -10.69 10.12 7.09
N GLY A 31 -10.42 8.81 7.15
CA GLY A 31 -10.87 7.86 6.14
C GLY A 31 -11.50 6.59 6.72
N THR A 32 -12.04 5.78 5.82
CA THR A 32 -12.62 4.46 6.09
C THR A 32 -11.79 3.33 5.48
N GLY A 33 -10.60 3.65 4.95
CA GLY A 33 -9.66 2.71 4.32
C GLY A 33 -8.88 1.85 5.31
N THR A 34 -9.08 2.05 6.60
CA THR A 34 -8.57 1.20 7.68
C THR A 34 -9.61 1.12 8.79
N PHE A 35 -9.56 0.05 9.58
CA PHE A 35 -10.36 -0.11 10.79
C PHE A 35 -9.56 0.16 12.07
N GLU A 36 -8.29 0.55 11.95
CA GLU A 36 -7.52 1.04 13.09
C GLU A 36 -8.06 2.41 13.55
N THR A 37 -8.09 2.60 14.87
CA THR A 37 -8.57 3.84 15.51
C THR A 37 -7.44 4.68 16.11
N GLU A 38 -6.23 4.15 16.15
CA GLU A 38 -5.05 4.81 16.72
C GLU A 38 -3.94 4.85 15.66
N GLU A 39 -3.25 5.99 15.57
CA GLU A 39 -2.14 6.16 14.64
C GLU A 39 -0.94 5.32 15.11
N PRO A 40 -0.42 4.38 14.29
CA PRO A 40 0.77 3.65 14.64
C PRO A 40 2.00 4.56 14.60
N SER A 41 3.00 4.24 15.42
CA SER A 41 4.29 4.92 15.38
C SER A 41 5.09 4.53 14.13
N VAL A 42 6.16 5.28 13.84
CA VAL A 42 7.08 4.96 12.74
C VAL A 42 7.75 3.61 12.96
N GLU A 43 8.07 3.28 14.21
CA GLU A 43 8.65 1.99 14.61
C GLU A 43 7.69 0.83 14.34
N GLU A 44 6.40 1.00 14.65
CA GLU A 44 5.38 -0.02 14.37
C GLU A 44 5.18 -0.20 12.86
N MET A 45 5.15 0.88 12.08
CA MET A 45 5.12 0.78 10.62
C MET A 45 6.37 0.07 10.07
N GLY A 46 7.54 0.33 10.67
CA GLY A 46 8.78 -0.39 10.37
C GLY A 46 8.70 -1.88 10.65
N ARG A 47 8.15 -2.27 11.81
CA ARG A 47 7.94 -3.67 12.20
C ARG A 47 7.01 -4.39 11.22
N ARG A 48 5.87 -3.77 10.87
CA ARG A 48 4.91 -4.31 9.88
C ARG A 48 5.57 -4.52 8.52
N ARG A 49 6.34 -3.54 8.06
CA ARG A 49 7.10 -3.64 6.81
C ARG A 49 8.10 -4.79 6.85
N ALA A 50 8.88 -4.90 7.91
CA ALA A 50 9.84 -5.99 8.07
C ALA A 50 9.16 -7.37 8.05
N GLU A 51 7.99 -7.49 8.68
CA GLU A 51 7.20 -8.74 8.69
C GLU A 51 6.74 -9.14 7.28
N VAL A 52 6.20 -8.19 6.51
CA VAL A 52 5.78 -8.42 5.11
C VAL A 52 6.96 -8.83 4.23
N LEU A 53 8.07 -8.09 4.32
CA LEU A 53 9.28 -8.39 3.55
C LEU A 53 9.90 -9.74 3.95
N GLY A 54 9.85 -10.11 5.23
CA GLY A 54 10.31 -11.42 5.73
C GLY A 54 9.50 -12.59 5.18
N ARG A 55 8.26 -12.35 4.73
CA ARG A 55 7.41 -13.33 4.03
C ARG A 55 7.65 -13.34 2.52
N GLN A 56 8.63 -12.60 2.02
CA GLN A 56 8.93 -12.39 0.59
C GLN A 56 7.76 -11.72 -0.17
N LEU A 57 6.93 -10.95 0.55
CA LEU A 57 5.84 -10.18 -0.05
C LEU A 57 6.26 -8.71 -0.25
N PRO A 58 5.73 -8.04 -1.28
CA PRO A 58 6.14 -6.68 -1.62
C PRO A 58 5.58 -5.62 -0.66
N TRP A 59 6.40 -4.59 -0.42
CA TRP A 59 5.99 -3.30 0.11
C TRP A 59 6.57 -2.22 -0.80
N LEU A 60 5.69 -1.48 -1.47
CA LEU A 60 6.00 -0.56 -2.55
C LEU A 60 5.64 0.86 -2.17
N VAL A 61 6.37 1.82 -2.71
CA VAL A 61 6.07 3.25 -2.65
C VAL A 61 5.99 3.82 -4.05
N ALA A 62 5.10 4.80 -4.22
CA ALA A 62 5.03 5.64 -5.41
C ALA A 62 5.60 7.01 -5.06
N GLU A 63 6.64 7.44 -5.77
CA GLU A 63 7.29 8.74 -5.57
C GLU A 63 7.33 9.56 -6.85
N ARG A 64 7.35 10.89 -6.68
CA ARG A 64 7.67 11.85 -7.73
C ARG A 64 8.45 13.00 -7.12
N ASP A 65 9.57 13.38 -7.75
CA ASP A 65 10.42 14.49 -7.27
C ASP A 65 10.84 14.34 -5.80
N GLY A 66 11.07 13.11 -5.33
CA GLY A 66 11.43 12.81 -3.94
C GLY A 66 10.27 12.85 -2.95
N VAL A 67 9.04 13.11 -3.40
CA VAL A 67 7.83 13.14 -2.57
C VAL A 67 7.07 11.81 -2.72
N LEU A 68 6.77 11.15 -1.60
CA LEU A 68 5.88 9.99 -1.60
C LEU A 68 4.43 10.44 -1.85
N LEU A 69 3.81 9.82 -2.85
CA LEU A 69 2.42 10.03 -3.22
C LEU A 69 1.50 8.93 -2.67
N GLY A 70 2.07 7.79 -2.28
CA GLY A 70 1.33 6.66 -1.75
C GLY A 70 2.21 5.44 -1.58
N TYR A 71 1.65 4.41 -0.95
CA TYR A 71 2.31 3.11 -0.80
C TYR A 71 1.29 1.99 -0.92
N ALA A 72 1.80 0.80 -1.21
CA ALA A 72 1.01 -0.42 -1.30
C ALA A 72 1.78 -1.60 -0.73
N TYR A 73 1.10 -2.53 -0.10
CA TYR A 73 1.71 -3.80 0.33
C TYR A 73 0.70 -4.93 0.22
N ALA A 74 1.23 -6.16 0.25
CA ALA A 74 0.40 -7.35 0.33
C ALA A 74 0.78 -8.17 1.57
N ASN A 75 -0.21 -8.82 2.19
CA ASN A 75 0.02 -9.80 3.26
C ASN A 75 -0.86 -11.04 3.05
N TYR A 76 -0.62 -12.11 3.81
CA TYR A 76 -1.48 -13.29 3.75
C TYR A 76 -2.91 -12.96 4.18
N PHE A 77 -3.89 -13.39 3.38
CA PHE A 77 -5.29 -13.12 3.63
C PHE A 77 -5.81 -13.81 4.90
N ARG A 78 -5.50 -15.11 5.08
CA ARG A 78 -5.95 -15.90 6.23
C ARG A 78 -4.89 -16.91 6.67
N PRO A 79 -4.82 -17.27 7.96
CA PRO A 79 -3.74 -18.09 8.51
C PRO A 79 -3.81 -19.58 8.14
N ARG A 80 -4.98 -20.08 7.69
CA ARG A 80 -5.12 -21.51 7.35
C ARG A 80 -4.39 -21.81 6.05
N LEU A 81 -3.66 -22.93 6.00
CA LEU A 81 -2.85 -23.37 4.85
C LEU A 81 -3.62 -23.46 3.51
N ALA A 82 -4.95 -23.64 3.57
CA ALA A 82 -5.82 -23.60 2.39
C ALA A 82 -5.68 -22.27 1.61
N TYR A 83 -5.36 -21.17 2.28
CA TYR A 83 -5.20 -19.82 1.72
C TYR A 83 -3.75 -19.46 1.40
N ARG A 84 -2.81 -20.42 1.36
CA ARG A 84 -1.37 -20.15 1.16
C ARG A 84 -1.00 -19.43 -0.15
N PHE A 85 -1.92 -19.41 -1.11
CA PHE A 85 -1.77 -18.68 -2.38
C PHE A 85 -2.64 -17.41 -2.45
N CYS A 86 -3.33 -17.06 -1.37
CA CYS A 86 -4.21 -15.89 -1.29
C CYS A 86 -3.52 -14.79 -0.47
N VAL A 87 -3.41 -13.61 -1.09
CA VAL A 87 -2.93 -12.40 -0.44
C VAL A 87 -4.03 -11.35 -0.37
N GLU A 88 -3.91 -10.45 0.58
CA GLU A 88 -4.73 -9.24 0.69
C GLU A 88 -3.86 -8.04 0.35
N ASP A 89 -4.36 -7.12 -0.48
CA ASP A 89 -3.69 -5.86 -0.76
C ASP A 89 -4.16 -4.75 0.17
N SER A 90 -3.28 -3.76 0.36
CA SER A 90 -3.60 -2.52 1.06
C SER A 90 -2.88 -1.38 0.36
N ILE A 91 -3.61 -0.32 0.01
CA ILE A 91 -3.11 0.81 -0.76
C ILE A 91 -3.57 2.10 -0.09
N TYR A 92 -2.61 2.99 0.22
CA TYR A 92 -2.89 4.28 0.82
C TYR A 92 -2.20 5.38 0.03
N LEU A 93 -2.95 6.44 -0.28
CA LEU A 93 -2.47 7.58 -1.05
C LEU A 93 -2.42 8.83 -0.17
N ALA A 94 -1.40 9.65 -0.38
CA ALA A 94 -1.40 11.01 0.16
C ALA A 94 -2.66 11.75 -0.33
N PRO A 95 -3.28 12.65 0.47
CA PRO A 95 -4.51 13.35 0.08
C PRO A 95 -4.38 14.07 -1.27
N ALA A 96 -3.23 14.71 -1.49
CA ALA A 96 -2.94 15.43 -2.73
C ALA A 96 -2.78 14.52 -3.96
N ALA A 97 -2.60 13.20 -3.79
CA ALA A 97 -2.37 12.25 -4.87
C ALA A 97 -3.64 11.47 -5.29
N GLN A 98 -4.76 11.66 -4.58
CA GLN A 98 -6.03 11.02 -4.90
C GLN A 98 -6.57 11.50 -6.26
N GLY A 99 -7.30 10.62 -6.97
CA GLY A 99 -7.87 10.92 -8.28
C GLY A 99 -6.86 11.00 -9.44
N GLN A 100 -5.57 10.82 -9.20
CA GLN A 100 -4.51 10.92 -10.23
C GLN A 100 -4.09 9.57 -10.83
N GLY A 101 -4.80 8.48 -10.50
CA GLY A 101 -4.48 7.14 -10.99
C GLY A 101 -3.27 6.47 -10.32
N VAL A 102 -2.66 7.07 -9.28
CA VAL A 102 -1.51 6.50 -8.56
C VAL A 102 -1.87 5.15 -7.91
N GLY A 103 -3.04 5.04 -7.28
CA GLY A 103 -3.50 3.79 -6.67
C GLY A 103 -3.60 2.64 -7.67
N ARG A 104 -4.12 2.92 -8.88
CA ARG A 104 -4.19 1.93 -9.96
C ARG A 104 -2.80 1.44 -10.40
N LEU A 105 -1.83 2.34 -10.51
CA LEU A 105 -0.46 1.99 -10.89
C LEU A 105 0.23 1.18 -9.78
N LEU A 106 0.01 1.55 -8.51
CA LEU A 106 0.48 0.78 -7.36
C LEU A 106 -0.11 -0.63 -7.33
N LEU A 107 -1.43 -0.77 -7.52
CA LEU A 107 -2.11 -2.06 -7.56
C LEU A 107 -1.56 -2.94 -8.68
N ALA A 108 -1.40 -2.39 -9.89
CA ALA A 108 -0.87 -3.13 -11.03
C ALA A 108 0.55 -3.68 -10.76
N GLU A 109 1.45 -2.85 -10.23
CA GLU A 109 2.81 -3.30 -9.87
C GLU A 109 2.78 -4.31 -8.70
N LEU A 110 1.90 -4.12 -7.73
CA LEU A 110 1.75 -5.03 -6.59
C LEU A 110 1.33 -6.43 -7.05
N ILE A 111 0.33 -6.52 -7.94
CA ILE A 111 -0.15 -7.78 -8.53
C ILE A 111 1.01 -8.51 -9.21
N VAL A 112 1.75 -7.84 -10.09
CA VAL A 112 2.89 -8.44 -10.82
C VAL A 112 3.92 -9.05 -9.85
N ARG A 113 4.26 -8.33 -8.78
CA ARG A 113 5.23 -8.82 -7.79
C ARG A 113 4.69 -9.96 -6.93
N CYS A 114 3.42 -9.92 -6.55
CA CYS A 114 2.77 -10.99 -5.81
C CYS A 114 2.65 -12.26 -6.65
N GLU A 115 2.32 -12.15 -7.93
CA GLU A 115 2.31 -13.28 -8.86
C GLU A 115 3.69 -13.92 -8.99
N ALA A 116 4.75 -13.10 -9.13
CA ALA A 116 6.13 -13.58 -9.12
C ALA A 116 6.52 -14.26 -7.81
N ALA A 117 5.94 -13.85 -6.68
CA ALA A 117 6.11 -14.48 -5.37
C ALA A 117 5.22 -15.72 -5.16
N GLY A 118 4.43 -16.12 -6.17
CA GLY A 118 3.62 -17.35 -6.15
C GLY A 118 2.18 -17.17 -5.68
N ALA A 119 1.71 -15.94 -5.45
CA ALA A 119 0.29 -15.69 -5.18
C ALA A 119 -0.57 -16.05 -6.40
N ARG A 120 -1.81 -16.50 -6.15
CA ARG A 120 -2.79 -16.90 -7.17
C ARG A 120 -4.10 -16.13 -7.07
N GLN A 121 -4.35 -15.49 -5.94
CA GLN A 121 -5.52 -14.66 -5.72
C GLN A 121 -5.14 -13.49 -4.81
N MET A 122 -5.53 -12.28 -5.21
CA MET A 122 -5.44 -11.07 -4.41
C MET A 122 -6.86 -10.64 -4.04
N LEU A 123 -7.04 -10.22 -2.79
CA LEU A 123 -8.31 -9.72 -2.26
C LEU A 123 -8.12 -8.31 -1.72
N ALA A 124 -9.05 -7.42 -2.02
CA ALA A 124 -9.14 -6.10 -1.40
C ALA A 124 -10.33 -6.07 -0.43
N VAL A 125 -10.12 -5.58 0.79
CA VAL A 125 -11.20 -5.29 1.74
C VAL A 125 -11.44 -3.78 1.74
N ILE A 126 -12.58 -3.35 1.20
CA ILE A 126 -12.95 -1.94 1.13
C ILE A 126 -13.97 -1.66 2.24
N GLY A 127 -13.57 -0.83 3.21
CA GLY A 127 -14.36 -0.59 4.42
C GLY A 127 -15.65 0.21 4.21
N ASP A 128 -15.77 0.92 3.09
CA ASP A 128 -16.97 1.68 2.72
C ASP A 128 -17.46 1.28 1.32
N ALA A 129 -18.66 0.69 1.27
CA ALA A 129 -19.30 0.28 0.02
C ALA A 129 -19.63 1.46 -0.92
N ALA A 130 -19.66 2.70 -0.42
CA ALA A 130 -19.83 3.90 -1.23
C ALA A 130 -18.51 4.42 -1.84
N ASN A 131 -17.36 3.82 -1.52
CA ASN A 131 -16.06 4.26 -2.04
C ASN A 131 -15.83 3.81 -3.50
N ALA A 132 -16.56 4.45 -4.42
CA ALA A 132 -16.50 4.15 -5.85
C ALA A 132 -15.08 4.23 -6.43
N GLY A 133 -14.27 5.20 -5.96
CA GLY A 133 -12.88 5.35 -6.41
C GLY A 133 -11.97 4.17 -6.03
N SER A 134 -12.30 3.45 -4.95
CA SER A 134 -11.59 2.23 -4.55
C SER A 134 -12.14 0.97 -5.21
N ILE A 135 -13.42 0.97 -5.62
CA ILE A 135 -14.10 -0.18 -6.23
C ILE A 135 -13.68 -0.34 -7.70
N GLY A 136 -13.65 0.75 -8.47
CA GLY A 136 -13.30 0.75 -9.89
C GLY A 136 -14.06 1.78 -10.73
#